data_AF-A0A941A525-F1
#
_entry.id   AF-A0A941A525-F1
#
_cell.length_a   1.000
_cell.length_b   1.000
_cell.length_c   1.000
_cell.angle_alpha   90.00
_cell.angle_beta   90.00
_cell.angle_gamma   90.00
#
_symmetry.space_group_name_H-M   'P 1'
#
loop_
_entity.id
_entity.type
_entity.pdbx_description
1 polymer ?
#
loop_
_entity_poly.entity_id
_entity_poly.type
_entity_poly.pdbx_seq_one_letter_code
_entity_poly.pdbx_strand_id
1 'polypeptide(L)'
;IPDIYVQREWRDRIRAGSKISGDITSEALTQSTTHDSNEDTMMQNYVTKVRMLYEEEIDEIESAGMSLNKQNDYLAQELDLLLDFRLGDQKNSEDPKHLHEYQSAMLAKKNDFYEELMKNNITPEEYANKLNNLISDFLKKSVTVLGKEKYSKLFNLEPYESVQIVDPEIMKISIQ
;
A
#
# COMPACT_ATOMS: atom_id res chain seq x y z
N ILE A 1 -15.24 18.03 7.41
CA ILE A 1 -15.34 16.69 8.04
C ILE A 1 -14.34 15.76 7.34
N PRO A 2 -13.02 15.84 7.66
CA PRO A 2 -11.99 14.94 7.09
C PRO A 2 -11.69 13.73 8.01
N ASP A 3 -12.11 13.81 9.26
CA ASP A 3 -11.60 13.05 10.41
C ASP A 3 -11.96 11.54 10.41
N ILE A 4 -13.11 11.17 9.84
CA ILE A 4 -13.58 9.77 9.83
C ILE A 4 -12.95 8.96 8.68
N TYR A 5 -12.52 9.63 7.61
CA TYR A 5 -12.05 8.95 6.40
C TYR A 5 -10.60 8.48 6.52
N VAL A 6 -9.71 9.33 7.05
CA VAL A 6 -8.30 8.99 7.31
C VAL A 6 -8.22 7.83 8.31
N GLN A 7 -9.01 7.87 9.38
CA GLN A 7 -9.06 6.80 10.38
C GLN A 7 -9.58 5.45 9.83
N ARG A 8 -10.49 5.48 8.85
CA ARG A 8 -11.04 4.26 8.23
C ARG A 8 -10.05 3.63 7.25
N GLU A 9 -9.43 4.44 6.41
CA GLU A 9 -8.40 3.99 5.47
C GLU A 9 -7.18 3.44 6.22
N TRP A 10 -6.77 4.10 7.30
CA TRP A 10 -5.75 3.63 8.23
C TRP A 10 -6.08 2.27 8.87
N ARG A 11 -7.32 2.06 9.35
CA ARG A 11 -7.75 0.75 9.90
C ARG A 11 -7.79 -0.35 8.85
N ASP A 12 -8.19 -0.04 7.62
CA ASP A 12 -8.24 -0.99 6.52
C ASP A 12 -6.82 -1.37 6.05
N ARG A 13 -5.87 -0.43 6.06
CA ARG A 13 -4.44 -0.66 5.80
C ARG A 13 -3.78 -1.50 6.89
N ILE A 14 -4.04 -1.23 8.17
CA ILE A 14 -3.58 -2.08 9.29
C ILE A 14 -4.17 -3.49 9.17
N ARG A 15 -5.47 -3.61 8.82
CA ARG A 15 -6.14 -4.91 8.67
C ARG A 15 -5.58 -5.70 7.48
N ALA A 16 -5.20 -5.04 6.39
CA ALA A 16 -4.53 -5.68 5.26
C ALA A 16 -3.13 -6.18 5.65
N GLY A 17 -2.36 -5.39 6.41
CA GLY A 17 -1.07 -5.80 6.96
C GLY A 17 -1.17 -6.94 7.98
N SER A 18 -2.23 -6.97 8.81
CA SER A 18 -2.42 -7.96 9.87
C SER A 18 -3.04 -9.28 9.39
N LYS A 19 -3.76 -9.30 8.27
CA LYS A 19 -4.34 -10.53 7.70
C LYS A 19 -3.29 -11.54 7.21
N ILE A 20 -2.04 -11.11 7.00
CA ILE A 20 -0.96 -12.00 6.53
C ILE A 20 -0.37 -12.86 7.68
N SER A 21 -0.74 -12.58 8.94
CA SER A 21 -0.47 -13.50 10.07
C SER A 21 -1.54 -14.60 10.20
N GLY A 22 -2.56 -14.63 9.34
CA GLY A 22 -3.81 -15.35 9.60
C GLY A 22 -4.44 -16.13 8.44
N ASP A 23 -3.78 -16.29 7.29
CA ASP A 23 -4.19 -17.32 6.31
C ASP A 23 -3.54 -18.67 6.65
N ILE A 24 -3.87 -19.15 7.85
CA ILE A 24 -3.88 -20.59 8.10
C ILE A 24 -5.17 -21.07 7.43
N THR A 25 -5.06 -21.56 6.20
CA THR A 25 -6.05 -22.49 5.68
C THR A 25 -6.29 -23.54 6.75
N SER A 26 -7.55 -23.74 7.15
CA SER A 26 -8.01 -24.62 8.24
C SER A 26 -7.58 -26.10 8.12
N GLU A 27 -6.78 -26.45 7.12
CA GLU A 27 -6.18 -27.77 6.88
C GLU A 27 -4.73 -27.89 7.38
N ALA A 28 -4.07 -26.80 7.81
CA ALA A 28 -2.72 -26.84 8.39
C ALA A 28 -2.68 -26.93 9.93
N LEU A 29 -3.83 -27.12 10.59
CA LEU A 29 -3.97 -27.10 12.05
C LEU A 29 -3.55 -28.40 12.76
N THR A 30 -2.94 -29.37 12.07
CA THR A 30 -2.54 -30.65 12.68
C THR A 30 -1.07 -31.03 12.54
N GLN A 31 -0.18 -30.18 12.00
CA GLN A 31 1.25 -30.46 12.07
C GLN A 31 2.08 -29.21 12.39
N SER A 32 2.36 -29.07 13.69
CA SER A 32 3.57 -28.54 14.33
C SER A 32 4.42 -27.52 13.56
N THR A 33 4.50 -26.29 14.08
CA THR A 33 5.80 -25.59 14.17
C THR A 33 5.75 -24.49 15.23
N THR A 34 6.85 -24.34 15.94
CA THR A 34 7.18 -23.32 16.95
C THR A 34 6.73 -21.91 16.57
N HIS A 35 6.00 -21.25 17.46
CA HIS A 35 5.63 -19.83 17.38
C HIS A 35 6.91 -18.99 17.58
N ASP A 36 7.40 -18.35 16.53
CA ASP A 36 8.65 -17.56 16.57
C ASP A 36 8.36 -16.15 17.08
N SER A 37 8.64 -15.90 18.36
CA SER A 37 8.40 -14.61 19.04
C SER A 37 9.06 -13.40 18.37
N ASN A 38 10.05 -13.64 17.50
CA ASN A 38 10.74 -12.59 16.77
C ASN A 38 9.90 -11.99 15.63
N GLU A 39 9.14 -12.81 14.90
CA GLU A 39 8.28 -12.32 13.81
C GLU A 39 7.14 -11.44 14.36
N ASP A 40 6.55 -11.86 15.49
CA ASP A 40 5.54 -11.07 16.21
C ASP A 40 6.12 -9.72 16.65
N THR A 41 7.35 -9.70 17.16
CA THR A 41 8.03 -8.46 17.58
C THR A 41 8.31 -7.54 16.39
N MET A 42 8.76 -8.08 15.25
CA MET A 42 8.99 -7.30 14.03
C MET A 42 7.69 -6.72 13.46
N MET A 43 6.60 -7.50 13.46
CA MET A 43 5.28 -7.04 13.03
C MET A 43 4.76 -5.92 13.94
N GLN A 44 4.86 -6.07 15.26
CA GLN A 44 4.44 -5.03 16.20
C GLN A 44 5.25 -3.74 16.04
N ASN A 45 6.56 -3.85 15.80
CA ASN A 45 7.41 -2.70 15.52
C ASN A 45 7.02 -2.00 14.21
N TYR A 46 6.74 -2.76 13.14
CA TYR A 46 6.26 -2.22 11.87
C TYR A 46 4.93 -1.47 12.06
N VAL A 47 3.93 -2.10 12.67
CA VAL A 47 2.60 -1.50 12.93
C VAL A 47 2.73 -0.24 13.78
N THR A 48 3.61 -0.25 14.79
CA THR A 48 3.85 0.91 15.65
C THR A 48 4.44 2.08 14.87
N LYS A 49 5.45 1.83 14.01
CA LYS A 49 6.07 2.88 13.19
C LYS A 49 5.10 3.44 12.16
N VAL A 50 4.30 2.59 11.50
CA VAL A 50 3.26 3.04 10.58
C VAL A 50 2.21 3.87 11.32
N ARG A 51 1.81 3.48 12.52
CA ARG A 51 0.89 4.29 13.33
C ARG A 51 1.47 5.67 13.62
N MET A 52 2.71 5.75 14.10
CA MET A 52 3.36 7.04 14.41
C MET A 52 3.46 7.93 13.17
N LEU A 53 3.83 7.36 12.02
CA LEU A 53 3.90 8.07 10.73
C LEU A 53 2.56 8.75 10.39
N TYR A 54 1.45 8.05 10.59
CA TYR A 54 0.12 8.57 10.27
C TYR A 54 -0.49 9.45 11.38
N GLU A 55 -0.07 9.30 12.64
CA GLU A 55 -0.39 10.25 13.71
C GLU A 55 0.23 11.64 13.40
N GLU A 56 1.48 11.66 12.93
CA GLU A 56 2.13 12.90 12.45
C GLU A 56 1.41 13.50 11.23
N GLU A 57 0.94 12.65 10.30
CA GLU A 57 0.15 13.09 9.14
C GLU A 57 -1.13 13.83 9.57
N ILE A 58 -1.86 13.27 10.55
CA ILE A 58 -3.10 13.86 11.07
C ILE A 58 -2.83 15.21 11.74
N ASP A 59 -1.83 15.28 12.62
CA ASP A 59 -1.45 16.52 13.29
C ASP A 59 -1.09 17.63 12.28
N GLU A 60 -0.46 17.26 11.17
CA GLU A 60 -0.10 18.19 10.10
C GLU A 60 -1.31 18.63 9.25
N ILE A 61 -2.24 17.72 8.95
CA ILE A 61 -3.52 18.05 8.30
C ILE A 61 -4.29 19.07 9.14
N GLU A 62 -4.40 18.82 10.45
CA GLU A 62 -5.17 19.66 11.37
C GLU A 62 -4.56 21.05 11.56
N SER A 63 -3.23 21.16 11.49
CA SER A 63 -2.53 22.42 11.74
C SER A 63 -2.34 23.30 10.51
N ALA A 64 -2.14 22.73 9.31
CA ALA A 64 -1.74 23.50 8.13
C ALA A 64 -2.50 23.16 6.83
N GLY A 65 -3.29 22.08 6.81
CA GLY A 65 -3.82 21.52 5.58
C GLY A 65 -2.74 20.81 4.75
N MET A 66 -3.07 19.64 4.23
CA MET A 66 -2.11 18.79 3.54
C MET A 66 -1.99 19.08 2.04
N SER A 67 -0.74 19.19 1.58
CA SER A 67 -0.44 19.20 0.14
C SER A 67 -0.28 17.78 -0.39
N LEU A 68 -0.63 17.55 -1.66
CA LEU A 68 -0.47 16.26 -2.34
C LEU A 68 0.97 15.70 -2.28
N ASN A 69 1.98 16.58 -2.34
CA ASN A 69 3.38 16.17 -2.26
C ASN A 69 3.70 15.51 -0.91
N LYS A 70 3.18 16.09 0.18
CA LYS A 70 3.36 15.52 1.53
C LYS A 70 2.67 14.17 1.67
N GLN A 71 1.45 14.03 1.13
CA GLN A 71 0.75 12.74 1.12
C GLN A 71 1.56 11.66 0.37
N ASN A 72 2.20 12.01 -0.75
CA ASN A 72 3.11 11.10 -1.46
C ASN A 72 4.35 10.76 -0.61
N ASP A 73 4.89 11.73 0.15
CA ASP A 73 6.02 11.51 1.03
C ASP A 73 5.67 10.52 2.18
N TYR A 74 4.45 10.58 2.73
CA TYR A 74 3.97 9.61 3.71
C TYR A 74 3.84 8.19 3.11
N LEU A 75 3.34 8.07 1.88
CA LEU A 75 3.25 6.77 1.18
C LEU A 75 4.62 6.18 0.84
N ALA A 76 5.62 7.02 0.55
CA ALA A 76 7.00 6.58 0.35
C ALA A 76 7.61 6.08 1.66
N GLN A 77 7.42 6.82 2.77
CA GLN A 77 7.87 6.40 4.10
C GLN A 77 7.20 5.10 4.56
N GLU A 78 5.91 4.89 4.28
CA GLU A 78 5.24 3.61 4.55
C GLU A 78 5.88 2.47 3.74
N LEU A 79 6.24 2.72 2.47
CA LEU A 79 6.91 1.72 1.63
C LEU A 79 8.31 1.37 2.16
N ASP A 80 9.06 2.34 2.65
CA ASP A 80 10.35 2.12 3.34
C ASP A 80 10.18 1.23 4.58
N LEU A 81 9.18 1.52 5.41
CA LEU A 81 8.87 0.71 6.59
C LEU A 81 8.49 -0.72 6.22
N LEU A 82 7.73 -0.91 5.13
CA LEU A 82 7.35 -2.23 4.64
C LEU A 82 8.57 -2.99 4.09
N LEU A 83 9.47 -2.32 3.38
CA LEU A 83 10.72 -2.89 2.89
C LEU A 83 11.61 -3.34 4.05
N ASP A 84 11.78 -2.51 5.08
CA ASP A 84 12.54 -2.87 6.28
C ASP A 84 11.94 -4.08 6.98
N PHE A 85 10.61 -4.11 7.11
CA PHE A 85 9.90 -5.21 7.76
C PHE A 85 10.00 -6.52 6.98
N ARG A 86 9.73 -6.50 5.67
CA ARG A 86 9.64 -7.74 4.86
C ARG A 86 10.99 -8.21 4.37
N LEU A 87 11.87 -7.30 3.94
CA LEU A 87 13.15 -7.67 3.34
C LEU A 87 14.29 -7.63 4.36
N GLY A 88 14.26 -6.71 5.33
CA GLY A 88 15.33 -6.55 6.31
C GLY A 88 16.70 -6.44 5.62
N ASP A 89 17.65 -7.28 6.03
CA ASP A 89 19.00 -7.31 5.48
C ASP A 89 19.09 -7.75 4.01
N GLN A 90 18.00 -8.31 3.45
CA GLN A 90 17.94 -8.65 2.01
C GLN A 90 17.66 -7.41 1.13
N LYS A 91 17.31 -6.25 1.71
CA LYS A 91 17.06 -5.01 0.98
C LYS A 91 18.35 -4.45 0.40
N ASN A 92 18.41 -4.20 -0.91
CA ASN A 92 19.52 -3.46 -1.51
C ASN A 92 19.32 -1.96 -1.28
N SER A 93 20.40 -1.19 -1.25
CA SER A 93 20.34 0.27 -1.08
C SER A 93 19.56 0.99 -2.20
N GLU A 94 19.50 0.42 -3.41
CA GLU A 94 18.76 1.00 -4.54
C GLU A 94 17.30 0.54 -4.61
N ASP A 95 16.89 -0.49 -3.86
CA ASP A 95 15.53 -1.04 -3.90
C ASP A 95 14.49 0.05 -3.53
N PRO A 96 14.63 0.82 -2.43
CA PRO A 96 13.71 1.91 -2.10
C PRO A 96 13.60 2.96 -3.18
N LYS A 97 14.73 3.40 -3.73
CA LYS A 97 14.77 4.51 -4.69
C LYS A 97 13.94 4.21 -5.94
N HIS A 98 14.14 3.03 -6.53
CA HIS A 98 13.38 2.63 -7.71
C HIS A 98 11.90 2.43 -7.42
N LEU A 99 11.57 1.85 -6.25
CA LEU A 99 10.19 1.65 -5.87
C LEU A 99 9.47 2.98 -5.61
N HIS A 100 10.14 3.97 -5.00
CA HIS A 100 9.61 5.33 -4.86
C HIS A 100 9.38 6.01 -6.20
N GLU A 101 10.32 5.89 -7.15
CA GLU A 101 10.15 6.41 -8.50
C GLU A 101 8.89 5.83 -9.18
N TYR A 102 8.68 4.51 -9.05
CA TYR A 102 7.51 3.84 -9.63
C TYR A 102 6.21 4.20 -8.90
N GLN A 103 6.23 4.27 -7.57
CA GLN A 103 5.07 4.65 -6.75
C GLN A 103 4.66 6.09 -7.05
N SER A 104 5.61 7.02 -7.09
CA SER A 104 5.36 8.43 -7.41
C SER A 104 4.76 8.60 -8.81
N ALA A 105 5.32 7.92 -9.82
CA ALA A 105 4.78 7.96 -11.18
C ALA A 105 3.37 7.36 -11.28
N MET A 106 3.08 6.31 -10.50
CA MET A 106 1.76 5.69 -10.41
C MET A 106 0.74 6.65 -9.75
N LEU A 107 1.11 7.27 -8.63
CA LEU A 107 0.25 8.21 -7.89
C LEU A 107 -0.07 9.46 -8.70
N ALA A 108 0.90 10.02 -9.43
CA ALA A 108 0.68 11.15 -10.32
C ALA A 108 -0.40 10.83 -11.38
N LYS A 109 -0.29 9.68 -12.06
CA LYS A 109 -1.29 9.24 -13.04
C LYS A 109 -2.64 8.90 -12.42
N LYS A 110 -2.66 8.34 -11.21
CA LYS A 110 -3.92 8.12 -10.46
C LYS A 110 -4.66 9.45 -10.28
N ASN A 111 -3.94 10.50 -9.90
CA ASN A 111 -4.53 11.83 -9.74
C ASN A 111 -5.07 12.40 -11.06
N ASP A 112 -4.34 12.25 -12.17
CA ASP A 112 -4.84 12.64 -13.49
C ASP A 112 -6.16 11.94 -13.82
N PHE A 113 -6.26 10.63 -13.56
CA PHE A 113 -7.49 9.87 -13.79
C PHE A 113 -8.62 10.28 -12.86
N TYR A 114 -8.31 10.62 -11.60
CA TYR A 114 -9.31 11.14 -10.68
C TYR A 114 -9.86 12.48 -11.15
N GLU A 115 -9.00 13.38 -11.65
CA GLU A 115 -9.46 14.63 -12.25
C GLU A 115 -10.31 14.41 -13.50
N GLU A 116 -9.92 13.47 -14.38
CA GLU A 116 -10.72 13.09 -15.55
C GLU A 116 -12.10 12.58 -15.12
N LEU A 117 -12.15 11.76 -14.09
CA LEU A 117 -13.39 11.20 -13.56
C LEU A 117 -14.28 12.30 -12.94
N MET A 118 -13.72 13.21 -12.15
CA MET A 118 -14.45 14.34 -11.56
C MET A 118 -14.97 15.33 -12.62
N LYS A 119 -14.29 15.43 -13.77
CA LYS A 119 -14.72 16.25 -14.92
C LYS A 119 -15.70 15.49 -15.84
N ASN A 120 -16.07 14.26 -15.51
CA ASN A 120 -16.89 13.35 -16.34
C ASN A 120 -16.29 13.06 -17.73
N ASN A 121 -14.96 13.15 -17.88
CA ASN A 121 -14.25 12.81 -19.12
C ASN A 121 -14.10 11.30 -19.30
N ILE A 122 -14.13 10.55 -18.21
CA ILE A 122 -14.13 9.08 -18.19
C ILE A 122 -15.22 8.58 -17.26
N THR A 123 -15.72 7.38 -17.54
CA THR A 123 -16.68 6.68 -16.68
C THR A 123 -15.98 6.04 -15.46
N PRO A 124 -16.74 5.73 -14.39
CA PRO A 124 -16.22 4.96 -13.26
C PRO A 124 -15.57 3.63 -13.65
N GLU A 125 -16.12 2.93 -14.64
CA GLU A 125 -15.57 1.68 -15.17
C GLU A 125 -14.22 1.91 -15.87
N GLU A 126 -14.13 2.95 -16.70
CA GLU A 126 -12.86 3.33 -17.34
C GLU A 126 -11.80 3.74 -16.33
N TYR A 127 -12.17 4.49 -15.29
CA TYR A 127 -11.28 4.82 -14.17
C TYR A 127 -10.76 3.55 -13.48
N ALA A 128 -11.66 2.62 -13.12
CA ALA A 128 -11.28 1.37 -12.47
C ALA A 128 -10.31 0.56 -13.33
N ASN A 129 -10.57 0.44 -14.62
CA ASN A 129 -9.70 -0.27 -15.57
C ASN A 129 -8.33 0.41 -15.70
N LYS A 130 -8.31 1.73 -15.88
CA LYS A 130 -7.08 2.52 -15.97
C LYS A 130 -6.23 2.39 -14.70
N LEU A 131 -6.85 2.48 -13.51
CA LEU A 131 -6.17 2.35 -12.23
C LEU A 131 -5.62 0.94 -12.01
N ASN A 132 -6.39 -0.10 -12.31
CA ASN A 132 -5.92 -1.48 -12.21
C ASN A 132 -4.73 -1.75 -13.15
N ASN A 133 -4.72 -1.17 -14.35
CA ASN A 133 -3.57 -1.22 -15.24
C ASN A 133 -2.34 -0.53 -14.65
N LEU A 134 -2.50 0.64 -14.01
CA LEU A 134 -1.38 1.33 -13.34
C LEU A 134 -0.77 0.49 -12.20
N ILE A 135 -1.62 -0.13 -11.39
CA ILE A 135 -1.19 -0.98 -10.28
C ILE A 135 -0.47 -2.22 -10.82
N SER A 136 -1.02 -2.85 -11.86
CA SER A 136 -0.35 -3.98 -12.54
C SER A 136 1.03 -3.60 -13.08
N ASP A 137 1.14 -2.41 -13.69
CA ASP A 137 2.41 -1.91 -14.22
C ASP A 137 3.42 -1.61 -13.10
N PHE A 138 2.98 -1.03 -11.99
CA PHE A 138 3.80 -0.85 -10.80
C PHE A 138 4.32 -2.21 -10.29
N LEU A 139 3.45 -3.19 -10.09
CA LEU A 139 3.83 -4.52 -9.61
C LEU A 139 4.84 -5.21 -10.56
N LYS A 140 4.62 -5.15 -11.88
CA LYS A 140 5.56 -5.71 -12.88
C LYS A 140 6.94 -5.03 -12.83
N LYS A 141 6.98 -3.71 -12.68
CA LYS A 141 8.24 -2.98 -12.54
C LYS A 141 8.95 -3.34 -11.23
N SER A 142 8.20 -3.51 -10.15
CA SER A 142 8.73 -3.98 -8.85
C SER A 142 9.36 -5.36 -8.95
N VAL A 143 8.73 -6.32 -9.66
CA VAL A 143 9.34 -7.64 -9.95
C VAL A 143 10.69 -7.48 -10.66
N THR A 144 10.78 -6.56 -11.61
CA THR A 144 11.99 -6.35 -12.43
C THR A 144 13.16 -5.84 -11.60
N VAL A 145 12.90 -4.97 -10.63
CA VAL A 145 13.95 -4.39 -9.77
C VAL A 145 14.31 -5.31 -8.60
N LEU A 146 13.30 -5.86 -7.93
CA LEU A 146 13.50 -6.67 -6.73
C LEU A 146 13.95 -8.11 -7.03
N GLY A 147 13.61 -8.61 -8.23
CA GLY A 147 13.63 -10.04 -8.51
C GLY A 147 12.47 -10.77 -7.84
N LYS A 148 12.24 -12.02 -8.27
CA LYS A 148 11.05 -12.80 -7.87
C LYS A 148 10.97 -13.03 -6.35
N GLU A 149 12.08 -13.43 -5.73
CA GLU A 149 12.11 -13.79 -4.31
C GLU A 149 11.77 -12.60 -3.41
N LYS A 150 12.47 -11.47 -3.57
CA LYS A 150 12.19 -10.25 -2.80
C LYS A 150 10.81 -9.70 -3.10
N TYR A 151 10.36 -9.73 -4.36
CA TYR A 151 9.01 -9.30 -4.73
C TYR A 151 7.95 -10.10 -3.96
N SER A 152 8.05 -11.44 -4.00
CA SER A 152 7.08 -12.30 -3.32
C SER A 152 7.12 -12.12 -1.81
N LYS A 153 8.31 -11.91 -1.24
CA LYS A 153 8.43 -11.61 0.20
C LYS A 153 7.83 -10.26 0.58
N LEU A 154 8.01 -9.23 -0.26
CA LEU A 154 7.53 -7.88 0.00
C LEU A 154 6.01 -7.77 -0.12
N PHE A 155 5.46 -8.25 -1.23
CA PHE A 155 4.03 -8.10 -1.55
C PHE A 155 3.17 -9.29 -1.14
N ASN A 156 3.77 -10.42 -0.79
CA ASN A 156 3.07 -11.70 -0.57
C ASN A 156 2.22 -12.10 -1.77
N LEU A 157 2.79 -11.96 -2.97
CA LEU A 157 2.15 -12.25 -4.25
C LEU A 157 3.10 -13.07 -5.13
N GLU A 158 2.53 -13.88 -6.01
CA GLU A 158 3.32 -14.51 -7.07
C GLU A 158 3.70 -13.47 -8.13
N PRO A 159 4.90 -13.56 -8.74
CA PRO A 159 5.26 -12.68 -9.85
C PRO A 159 4.23 -12.79 -10.97
N TYR A 160 3.74 -11.65 -11.44
CA TYR A 160 2.74 -11.55 -12.52
C TYR A 160 1.34 -12.06 -12.17
N GLU A 161 1.05 -12.28 -10.88
CA GLU A 161 -0.32 -12.50 -10.43
C GLU A 161 -1.22 -11.32 -10.78
N SER A 162 -2.46 -11.61 -11.20
CA SER A 162 -3.43 -10.58 -11.56
C SER A 162 -4.11 -10.04 -10.30
N VAL A 163 -3.76 -8.83 -9.89
CA VAL A 163 -4.40 -8.12 -8.78
C VAL A 163 -5.44 -7.14 -9.32
N GLN A 164 -6.62 -7.13 -8.69
CA GLN A 164 -7.64 -6.10 -8.91
C GLN A 164 -7.91 -5.38 -7.60
N ILE A 165 -7.96 -4.05 -7.66
CA ILE A 165 -8.28 -3.17 -6.53
C ILE A 165 -9.54 -2.39 -6.87
N VAL A 166 -10.41 -2.25 -5.88
CA VAL A 166 -11.57 -1.35 -5.91
C VAL A 166 -11.18 -0.09 -5.18
N ASP A 167 -11.09 1.02 -5.91
CA ASP A 167 -10.80 2.33 -5.31
C ASP A 167 -12.09 2.92 -4.71
N PRO A 168 -12.14 3.23 -3.41
CA PRO A 168 -13.31 3.81 -2.77
C PRO A 168 -13.71 5.17 -3.36
N GLU A 169 -12.80 5.89 -4.04
CA GLU A 169 -13.12 7.15 -4.73
C GLU A 169 -14.24 6.99 -5.76
N ILE A 170 -14.34 5.81 -6.39
CA ILE A 170 -15.41 5.49 -7.35
C ILE A 170 -16.80 5.66 -6.70
N MET A 171 -16.95 5.30 -5.43
CA MET A 171 -18.25 5.37 -4.73
C MET A 171 -18.64 6.80 -4.35
N LYS A 172 -17.67 7.74 -4.28
CA LYS A 172 -17.94 9.12 -3.87
C LYS A 172 -18.64 9.93 -4.96
N ILE A 173 -18.46 9.53 -6.23
CA ILE A 173 -19.05 10.22 -7.38
C ILE A 173 -20.51 9.80 -7.61
N SER A 174 -20.88 8.57 -7.24
CA SER A 174 -22.25 8.06 -7.33
C SER A 174 -23.25 8.69 -6.34
N ILE A 175 -22.81 9.60 -5.47
CA ILE A 175 -23.64 10.24 -4.43
C ILE A 175 -23.85 11.76 -4.71
N GLN A 176 -23.31 12.29 -5.82
CA GLN A 176 -23.54 13.67 -6.26
C GLN A 176 -24.64 13.75 -7.32
#